data_AF-A0A928VY94-F1
#
_entry.id   AF-A0A928VY94-F1
#
_cell.length_a   1.000
_cell.length_b   1.000
_cell.length_c   1.000
_cell.angle_alpha   90.00
_cell.angle_beta   90.00
_cell.angle_gamma   90.00
#
_symmetry.space_group_name_H-M   'P 1'
#
loop_
_entity.id
_entity.type
_entity.pdbx_description
1 polymer ?
#
loop_
_entity_poly.entity_id
_entity_poly.type
_entity_poly.pdbx_seq_one_letter_code
_entity_poly.pdbx_strand_id
1 'polypeptide(L)' 'MTRTKPPSNKVLTIRLPASELERLESYCIERGRTKTDVVREMIRRLRVSH' A
#
# COMPACT_ATOMS: atom_id res chain seq x y z
N MET A 1 -10.05 -30.89 -2.41
CA MET A 1 -9.63 -29.73 -1.58
C MET A 1 -9.42 -28.55 -2.51
N THR A 2 -10.28 -27.53 -2.41
CA THR A 2 -10.27 -26.33 -3.27
C THR A 2 -8.95 -25.58 -3.10
N ARG A 3 -8.15 -25.56 -4.17
CA ARG A 3 -6.89 -24.81 -4.29
C ARG A 3 -7.21 -23.33 -4.29
N THR A 4 -7.31 -22.71 -3.12
CA THR A 4 -7.43 -21.25 -2.96
C THR A 4 -6.18 -20.62 -3.58
N LYS A 5 -6.35 -20.03 -4.76
CA LYS A 5 -5.33 -19.28 -5.49
C LYS A 5 -4.68 -18.30 -4.51
N PRO A 6 -3.36 -18.35 -4.26
CA PRO A 6 -2.72 -17.34 -3.43
C PRO A 6 -3.05 -15.97 -4.05
N PRO A 7 -3.35 -14.94 -3.24
CA PRO A 7 -3.68 -13.63 -3.79
C PRO A 7 -2.54 -13.24 -4.72
N SER A 8 -2.91 -12.88 -5.95
CA SER A 8 -1.99 -12.55 -7.02
C SER A 8 -1.23 -11.29 -6.65
N ASN A 9 -0.17 -11.43 -5.85
CA ASN A 9 0.63 -10.32 -5.35
C ASN A 9 1.45 -9.78 -6.51
N LYS A 10 0.89 -8.83 -7.24
CA LYS A 10 1.54 -8.18 -8.38
C LYS A 10 2.45 -7.09 -7.86
N VAL A 11 3.71 -7.10 -8.29
CA VAL A 11 4.69 -6.08 -7.90
C VAL A 11 4.28 -4.75 -8.53
N LEU A 12 4.16 -3.71 -7.71
CA LEU A 12 3.82 -2.37 -8.13
C LEU A 12 5.05 -1.48 -7.92
N THR A 13 5.68 -1.05 -9.01
CA THR A 13 6.75 -0.05 -8.98
C THR A 13 6.15 1.32 -9.28
N ILE A 14 6.11 2.20 -8.30
CA ILE A 14 5.64 3.59 -8.46
C ILE A 14 6.79 4.56 -8.26
N ARG A 15 6.80 5.62 -9.07
CA ARG A 15 7.69 6.77 -8.85
C ARG A 15 6.99 7.73 -7.90
N LEU A 16 7.54 7.88 -6.71
CA LEU A 16 7.04 8.82 -5.71
C LEU A 16 8.01 10.02 -5.62
N PRO A 17 7.54 11.26 -5.59
CA PRO A 17 8.38 12.42 -5.29
C PRO A 17 8.88 12.38 -3.83
N ALA A 18 10.03 12.98 -3.56
CA ALA A 18 10.71 12.94 -2.26
C ALA A 18 9.82 13.44 -1.10
N SER A 19 9.04 14.50 -1.32
CA SER A 19 8.11 15.04 -0.30
C SER A 19 7.03 14.04 0.10
N GLU A 20 6.52 13.26 -0.86
CA GLU A 20 5.51 12.23 -0.57
C GLU A 20 6.15 10.99 0.07
N LEU A 21 7.43 10.71 -0.25
CA LEU A 21 8.17 9.63 0.37
C LEU A 21 8.38 9.92 1.86
N GLU A 22 8.75 11.15 2.20
CA GLU A 22 8.98 11.59 3.58
C GLU A 22 7.70 11.55 4.43
N ARG A 23 6.57 11.95 3.83
CA ARG A 23 5.24 11.80 4.43
C ARG A 23 4.88 10.32 4.63
N LEU A 24 5.14 9.49 3.62
CA LEU A 24 4.87 8.06 3.71
C LEU A 24 5.73 7.41 4.79
N GLU A 25 7.02 7.75 4.89
CA GLU A 25 7.93 7.24 5.92
C GLU A 25 7.50 7.66 7.32
N SER A 26 7.20 8.94 7.51
CA SER A 26 6.72 9.44 8.80
C SER A 26 5.44 8.70 9.23
N TYR A 27 4.51 8.50 8.30
CA TYR A 27 3.28 7.74 8.56
C TYR A 27 3.54 6.25 8.79
N CYS A 28 4.53 5.67 8.10
CA CYS A 28 4.99 4.28 8.28
C CYS A 28 5.52 4.06 9.69
N ILE A 29 6.32 5.02 10.19
CA ILE A 29 6.92 5.01 11.52
C ILE A 29 5.84 5.19 12.60
N GLU A 30 4.95 6.16 12.44
CA GLU A 30 3.85 6.42 13.39
C GLU A 30 2.93 5.22 13.56
N ARG A 31 2.59 4.54 12.46
CA ARG A 31 1.68 3.39 12.45
C ARG A 31 2.35 2.05 12.72
N GLY A 32 3.70 1.99 12.73
CA GLY A 32 4.46 0.74 12.87
C GLY A 32 4.16 -0.27 11.77
N ARG A 33 3.73 0.17 10.59
CA ARG A 33 3.36 -0.69 9.45
C ARG A 33 4.43 -0.63 8.37
N THR A 34 4.39 -1.54 7.41
CA THR A 34 5.29 -1.48 6.25
C THR A 34 4.75 -0.52 5.19
N LYS A 35 5.66 0.08 4.39
CA LYS A 35 5.30 0.98 3.28
C LYS A 35 4.23 0.35 2.38
N THR A 36 4.32 -0.95 2.15
CA THR A 36 3.35 -1.73 1.38
C THR A 36 1.96 -1.79 2.03
N ASP A 37 1.88 -1.93 3.36
CA ASP A 37 0.59 -1.98 4.06
C ASP A 37 -0.06 -0.59 4.09
N VAL A 38 0.73 0.46 4.33
CA VAL A 38 0.27 1.86 4.24
C VAL A 38 -0.28 2.16 2.86
N VAL A 39 0.45 1.82 1.79
CA VAL A 39 -0.01 1.98 0.41
C VAL A 39 -1.28 1.15 0.15
N ARG A 40 -1.35 -0.09 0.66
CA ARG A 40 -2.57 -0.92 0.56
C ARG A 40 -3.78 -0.29 1.26
N GLU A 41 -3.58 0.23 2.46
CA GLU A 41 -4.63 0.91 3.24
C GLU A 41 -5.08 2.20 2.55
N MET A 42 -4.14 2.96 1.99
CA MET A 42 -4.43 4.19 1.23
C MET A 42 -5.21 3.87 -0.05
N ILE A 43 -4.83 2.82 -0.78
CA ILE A 43 -5.59 2.32 -1.93
C ILE A 43 -6.99 1.86 -1.53
N ARG A 44 -7.14 1.16 -0.38
CA ARG A 44 -8.47 0.77 0.13
C ARG A 44 -9.31 1.97 0.59
N ARG A 45 -8.67 3.04 1.06
CA ARG A 45 -9.32 4.31 1.44
C ARG A 45 -9.74 5.14 0.25
N LEU A 46 -9.05 5.01 -0.89
CA LEU A 46 -9.50 5.53 -2.19
C LEU A 46 -10.75 4.73 -2.61
N ARG A 47 -11.90 5.05 -2.01
CA ARG A 47 -13.19 4.52 -2.43
C ARG A 47 -13.41 4.99 -3.87
N VAL A 48 -13.39 4.06 -4.80
CA VAL A 48 -13.91 4.30 -6.14
C VAL A 48 -15.42 4.49 -5.96
N SER A 49 -15.87 5.74 -5.92
CA SER A 49 -17.29 6.05 -6.11
C SER A 49 -17.63 5.57 -7.51
N HIS A 50 -18.43 4.51 -7.55
CA HIS A 50 -18.93 3.88 -8.75
C HIS A 50 -19.97 4.76 -9.44
#